data_AF-A0A1M7QSV1-F1
#
_entry.id   AF-A0A1M7QSV1-F1
#
_cell.length_a   1.000
_cell.length_b   1.000
_cell.length_c   1.000
_cell.angle_alpha   90.00
_cell.angle_beta   90.00
_cell.angle_gamma   90.00
#
_symmetry.space_group_name_H-M   'P 1'
#
loop_
_entity.id
_entity.type
_entity.pdbx_description
1 polymer ?
#
loop_
_entity_poly.entity_id
_entity_poly.type
_entity_poly.pdbx_seq_one_letter_code
_entity_poly.pdbx_strand_id
1 'polypeptide(L)'
;MTATDTDAAAEDPRIERARASVGIALMALQQIEDDLADLADPETLAEILRELFREEDPQAGVFGSLAQLLAVAGKAVDRCRFEQENGIDLDGDVVCQLEEAAAFVIDSAGLRLHYATRTLHPAGERP
;
A
#
# COMPACT_ATOMS: atom_id res chain seq x y z
N MET A 1 45.93 3.63 23.13
CA MET A 1 44.79 4.57 23.20
C MET A 1 44.62 5.17 21.82
N THR A 2 43.89 4.47 20.94
CA THR A 2 43.61 4.87 19.56
C THR A 2 42.10 4.90 19.42
N ALA A 3 41.54 6.09 19.57
CA ALA A 3 40.20 6.39 19.15
C ALA A 3 40.24 6.70 17.64
N THR A 4 39.67 5.82 16.85
CA THR A 4 38.99 6.19 15.59
C THR A 4 37.73 5.35 15.60
N ASP A 5 36.75 5.95 16.27
CA ASP A 5 35.40 5.51 16.41
C ASP A 5 34.64 5.81 15.11
N THR A 6 33.67 4.95 14.80
CA THR A 6 32.43 5.29 14.11
C THR A 6 32.49 5.74 12.65
N ASP A 7 32.45 4.79 11.71
CA ASP A 7 31.52 4.92 10.57
C ASP A 7 31.09 3.53 10.10
N ALA A 8 30.40 2.80 10.99
CA ALA A 8 29.39 1.88 10.51
C ALA A 8 28.33 2.80 9.89
N ALA A 9 28.32 2.93 8.56
CA ALA A 9 27.48 3.85 7.79
C ALA A 9 26.12 4.03 8.48
N ALA A 10 25.91 5.21 9.08
CA ALA A 10 24.68 5.48 9.81
C ALA A 10 23.48 5.24 8.88
N GLU A 11 22.57 4.35 9.30
CA GLU A 11 21.38 4.02 8.52
C GLU A 11 20.59 5.32 8.25
N ASP A 12 20.17 5.54 7.01
CA ASP A 12 19.44 6.76 6.65
C ASP A 12 18.21 6.90 7.56
N PRO A 13 18.04 8.01 8.30
CA PRO A 13 16.95 8.16 9.27
C PRO A 13 15.57 8.11 8.62
N ARG A 14 15.47 8.25 7.28
CA ARG A 14 14.23 7.99 6.54
C ARG A 14 13.82 6.52 6.60
N ILE A 15 14.78 5.60 6.58
CA ILE A 15 14.54 4.15 6.67
C ILE A 15 14.00 3.80 8.06
N GLU A 16 14.61 4.31 9.12
CA GLU A 16 14.12 4.09 10.49
C GLU A 16 12.67 4.60 10.65
N ARG A 17 12.38 5.81 10.18
CA ARG A 17 11.01 6.36 10.20
C ARG A 17 10.03 5.54 9.36
N ALA A 18 10.45 5.07 8.19
CA ALA A 18 9.62 4.20 7.35
C ALA A 18 9.29 2.89 8.06
N ARG A 19 10.27 2.25 8.71
CA ARG A 19 10.06 1.02 9.50
C ARG A 19 9.10 1.23 10.66
N ALA A 20 9.25 2.32 11.41
CA ALA A 20 8.32 2.67 12.49
C ALA A 20 6.89 2.86 11.96
N SER A 21 6.74 3.57 10.83
CA SER A 21 5.44 3.81 10.18
C SER A 21 4.79 2.52 9.69
N VAL A 22 5.58 1.62 9.08
CA VAL A 22 5.13 0.29 8.66
C VAL A 22 4.69 -0.53 9.87
N GLY A 23 5.41 -0.47 10.99
CA GLY A 23 4.99 -1.13 12.24
C GLY A 23 3.61 -0.67 12.70
N ILE A 24 3.31 0.63 12.63
CA ILE A 24 1.98 1.18 12.96
C ILE A 24 0.92 0.67 11.99
N ALA A 25 1.21 0.67 10.69
CA ALA A 25 0.28 0.17 9.68
C ALA A 25 -0.03 -1.31 9.89
N LEU A 26 0.97 -2.13 10.19
CA LEU A 26 0.80 -3.56 10.47
C LEU A 26 -0.02 -3.80 11.75
N MET A 27 0.16 -2.99 12.79
CA MET A 27 -0.69 -3.09 13.98
C MET A 27 -2.16 -2.77 13.68
N ALA A 28 -2.43 -1.77 12.83
CA ALA A 28 -3.80 -1.45 12.42
C ALA A 28 -4.43 -2.58 11.58
N LEU A 29 -3.66 -3.22 10.70
CA LEU A 29 -4.12 -4.38 9.94
C LEU A 29 -4.38 -5.59 10.84
N GLN A 30 -3.51 -5.85 11.81
CA GLN A 30 -3.71 -6.94 12.77
C GLN A 30 -5.01 -6.76 13.57
N GLN A 31 -5.34 -5.53 13.97
CA GLN A 31 -6.61 -5.26 14.65
C GLN A 31 -7.82 -5.62 13.78
N ILE A 32 -7.77 -5.31 12.47
CA ILE A 32 -8.83 -5.68 11.53
C ILE A 32 -8.91 -7.21 11.39
N GLU A 33 -7.77 -7.89 11.29
CA GLU A 33 -7.73 -9.36 11.23
C GLU A 33 -8.34 -10.00 12.49
N ASP A 34 -8.04 -9.46 13.66
CA ASP A 34 -8.59 -9.93 14.93
C ASP A 34 -10.11 -9.70 14.99
N ASP A 35 -10.61 -8.55 14.53
CA ASP A 35 -12.05 -8.26 14.43
C ASP A 35 -12.76 -9.20 13.45
N LEU A 36 -12.06 -9.64 12.40
CA LEU A 36 -12.58 -10.60 11.40
C LEU A 36 -12.58 -12.06 11.91
N ALA A 37 -11.71 -12.42 12.86
CA ALA A 37 -11.51 -13.81 13.28
C ALA A 37 -12.77 -14.45 13.91
N ASP A 38 -13.55 -13.65 14.64
CA ASP A 38 -14.79 -14.09 15.30
C ASP A 38 -16.06 -13.64 14.55
N LEU A 39 -15.91 -13.12 13.33
CA LEU A 39 -17.02 -12.52 12.59
C LEU A 39 -17.92 -13.57 11.94
N ALA A 40 -19.20 -13.58 12.32
CA ALA A 40 -20.22 -14.46 11.76
C ALA A 40 -21.24 -13.75 10.85
N ASP A 41 -21.22 -12.42 10.80
CA ASP A 41 -22.22 -11.61 10.11
C ASP A 41 -21.74 -11.15 8.72
N PRO A 42 -22.41 -11.56 7.62
CA PRO A 42 -22.06 -11.15 6.26
C PRO A 42 -22.19 -9.65 5.99
N GLU A 43 -23.13 -8.97 6.66
CA GLU A 43 -23.34 -7.53 6.48
C GLU A 43 -22.15 -6.75 7.05
N THR A 44 -21.78 -7.04 8.30
CA THR A 44 -20.60 -6.47 8.95
C THR A 44 -19.32 -6.77 8.17
N LEU A 45 -19.17 -7.98 7.61
CA LEU A 45 -18.03 -8.31 6.75
C LEU A 45 -17.99 -7.41 5.52
N ALA A 46 -19.14 -7.20 4.86
CA ALA A 46 -19.22 -6.33 3.70
C ALA A 46 -18.83 -4.88 4.04
N GLU A 47 -19.27 -4.35 5.19
CA GLU A 47 -18.90 -3.00 5.64
C GLU A 47 -17.38 -2.87 5.91
N ILE A 48 -16.78 -3.83 6.61
CA ILE A 48 -15.32 -3.82 6.85
C ILE A 48 -14.55 -3.86 5.53
N LEU A 49 -14.95 -4.70 4.57
CA LEU A 49 -14.28 -4.79 3.27
C LEU A 49 -14.47 -3.52 2.43
N ARG A 50 -15.59 -2.79 2.57
CA ARG A 50 -15.78 -1.48 1.91
C ARG A 50 -14.84 -0.41 2.44
N GLU A 51 -14.35 -0.52 3.68
CA GLU A 51 -13.31 0.39 4.18
C GLU A 51 -11.95 0.16 3.50
N LEU A 52 -11.67 -1.07 3.06
CA LEU A 52 -10.46 -1.37 2.30
C LEU A 52 -10.55 -0.83 0.86
N PHE A 53 -11.74 -0.90 0.26
CA PHE A 53 -12.03 -0.36 -1.07
C PHE A 53 -13.44 0.25 -1.13
N ARG A 54 -13.51 1.58 -1.25
CA ARG A 54 -14.75 2.33 -1.36
C ARG A 54 -15.06 2.58 -2.82
N GLU A 55 -16.15 2.03 -3.34
CA GLU A 55 -16.50 2.18 -4.76
C GLU A 55 -16.77 3.63 -5.17
N GLU A 56 -17.47 4.38 -4.33
CA GLU A 56 -17.82 5.79 -4.60
C GLU A 56 -16.59 6.70 -4.68
N ASP A 57 -15.53 6.31 -3.96
CA ASP A 57 -14.24 7.00 -3.97
C ASP A 57 -13.11 5.98 -3.73
N PRO A 58 -12.63 5.30 -4.79
CA PRO A 58 -11.60 4.27 -4.68
C PRO A 58 -10.29 4.78 -4.07
N GLN A 59 -10.05 6.09 -4.15
CA GLN A 59 -8.86 6.73 -3.59
C GLN A 59 -8.95 6.92 -2.07
N ALA A 60 -10.16 6.98 -1.51
CA ALA A 60 -10.38 7.14 -0.07
C ALA A 60 -10.24 5.84 0.74
N GLY A 61 -10.15 4.68 0.09
CA GLY A 61 -9.91 3.39 0.75
C GLY A 61 -8.44 3.11 1.05
N VAL A 62 -8.18 2.02 1.78
CA VAL A 62 -6.81 1.53 2.06
C VAL A 62 -6.05 1.23 0.76
N PHE A 63 -6.72 0.61 -0.23
CA PHE A 63 -6.12 0.33 -1.55
C PHE A 63 -5.75 1.61 -2.31
N GLY A 64 -6.60 2.64 -2.23
CA GLY A 64 -6.30 3.96 -2.76
C GLY A 64 -5.04 4.57 -2.15
N SER A 65 -4.92 4.50 -0.83
CA SER A 65 -3.76 4.99 -0.08
C SER A 65 -2.47 4.24 -0.45
N LEU A 66 -2.55 2.92 -0.63
CA LEU A 66 -1.42 2.07 -1.07
C LEU A 66 -0.97 2.40 -2.49
N ALA A 67 -1.90 2.54 -3.42
CA ALA A 67 -1.59 2.92 -4.80
C ALA A 67 -0.99 4.33 -4.89
N GLN A 68 -1.51 5.28 -4.11
CA GLN A 68 -0.93 6.62 -4.02
C GLN A 68 0.50 6.59 -3.46
N LEU A 69 0.79 5.73 -2.46
CA LEU A 69 2.13 5.54 -1.93
C LEU A 69 3.10 5.01 -3.02
N LEU A 70 2.67 4.03 -3.81
CA LEU A 70 3.44 3.49 -4.93
C LEU A 70 3.67 4.53 -6.03
N ALA A 71 2.67 5.34 -6.35
CA ALA A 71 2.82 6.45 -7.30
C ALA A 71 3.80 7.53 -6.79
N VAL A 72 3.81 7.82 -5.48
CA VAL A 72 4.81 8.71 -4.86
C VAL A 72 6.21 8.09 -4.92
N ALA A 73 6.33 6.77 -4.75
CA ALA A 73 7.58 6.05 -4.91
C ALA A 73 8.08 6.13 -6.36
N GLY A 74 7.21 5.98 -7.36
CA GLY A 74 7.53 6.18 -8.78
C GLY A 74 8.11 7.56 -9.04
N LYS A 75 7.46 8.62 -8.54
CA LYS A 75 7.98 10.01 -8.58
C LYS A 75 9.29 10.21 -7.81
N ALA A 76 9.67 9.28 -6.94
CA ALA A 76 10.95 9.33 -6.22
C ALA A 76 12.09 8.70 -7.01
N VAL A 77 11.80 7.83 -7.97
CA VAL A 77 12.77 7.23 -8.89
C VAL A 77 13.52 8.33 -9.64
N ASP A 78 12.84 9.37 -10.12
CA ASP A 78 13.45 10.55 -10.77
C ASP A 78 14.56 11.24 -9.93
N ARG A 79 14.54 11.05 -8.61
CA ARG A 79 15.52 11.63 -7.67
C ARG A 79 16.64 10.65 -7.30
N CYS A 80 16.46 9.37 -7.59
CA CYS A 80 17.47 8.34 -7.40
C CYS A 80 18.31 8.28 -8.67
N ARG A 81 19.58 8.70 -8.61
CA ARG A 81 20.48 8.55 -9.77
C ARG A 81 20.81 7.07 -9.93
N PHE A 82 20.28 6.42 -10.97
CA PHE A 82 20.75 5.10 -11.36
C PHE A 82 21.97 5.23 -12.27
N GLU A 83 22.95 4.35 -12.08
CA GLU A 83 24.07 4.26 -13.01
C GLU A 83 23.53 3.70 -14.33
N GLN A 84 23.65 4.46 -15.42
CA GLN A 84 23.32 3.97 -16.76
C GLN A 84 24.33 2.90 -17.15
N GLU A 85 24.06 1.65 -16.81
CA GLU A 85 24.83 0.52 -17.28
C GLU A 85 24.26 0.07 -18.63
N ASN A 86 25.05 0.22 -19.69
CA ASN A 86 24.77 -0.31 -21.04
C ASN A 86 23.58 0.30 -21.82
N GLY A 87 23.11 1.50 -21.47
CA GLY A 87 22.06 2.20 -22.23
C GLY A 87 20.65 1.64 -22.02
N ILE A 88 20.44 0.91 -20.93
CA ILE A 88 19.12 0.44 -20.46
C ILE A 88 18.49 1.56 -19.62
N ASP A 89 17.21 1.86 -19.88
CA ASP A 89 16.43 2.85 -19.13
C ASP A 89 15.86 2.24 -17.84
N LEU A 90 16.75 1.99 -16.88
CA LEU A 90 16.39 1.40 -15.59
C LEU A 90 15.39 2.27 -14.80
N ASP A 91 15.47 3.60 -14.96
CA ASP A 91 14.57 4.55 -14.31
C ASP A 91 13.15 4.34 -14.83
N GLY A 92 13.00 4.31 -16.17
CA GLY A 92 11.73 4.04 -16.84
C GLY A 92 11.15 2.67 -16.47
N ASP A 93 11.98 1.63 -16.41
CA ASP A 93 11.55 0.30 -16.01
C ASP A 93 11.02 0.28 -14.55
N VAL A 94 11.74 0.89 -13.60
CA VAL A 94 11.30 0.92 -12.20
C VAL A 94 10.03 1.75 -12.01
N VAL A 95 9.92 2.91 -12.68
CA VAL A 95 8.69 3.72 -12.67
C VAL A 95 7.52 2.92 -13.21
N CYS A 96 7.68 2.28 -14.36
CA CYS A 96 6.65 1.44 -14.98
C CYS A 96 6.18 0.34 -14.02
N GLN A 97 7.11 -0.39 -13.39
CA GLN A 97 6.76 -1.44 -12.42
C GLN A 97 6.01 -0.90 -11.19
N LEU A 98 6.35 0.30 -10.70
CA LEU A 98 5.64 0.92 -9.58
C LEU A 98 4.23 1.41 -9.98
N GLU A 99 4.08 1.94 -11.19
CA GLU A 99 2.77 2.34 -11.74
C GLU A 99 1.87 1.12 -11.98
N GLU A 100 2.42 0.03 -12.54
CA GLU A 100 1.71 -1.24 -12.72
C GLU A 100 1.27 -1.83 -11.38
N ALA A 101 2.14 -1.81 -10.36
CA ALA A 101 1.80 -2.26 -9.02
C ALA A 101 0.67 -1.41 -8.39
N ALA A 102 0.72 -0.09 -8.57
CA ALA A 102 -0.32 0.82 -8.09
C ALA A 102 -1.68 0.53 -8.75
N ALA A 103 -1.68 0.37 -10.08
CA ALA A 103 -2.88 0.02 -10.84
C ALA A 103 -3.42 -1.36 -10.42
N PHE A 104 -2.55 -2.35 -10.18
CA PHE A 104 -2.98 -3.67 -9.76
C PHE A 104 -3.73 -3.67 -8.41
N VAL A 105 -3.25 -2.88 -7.44
CA VAL A 105 -3.89 -2.77 -6.13
C VAL A 105 -5.30 -2.19 -6.24
N ILE A 106 -5.48 -1.11 -7.00
CA ILE A 106 -6.81 -0.49 -7.16
C ILE A 106 -7.69 -1.30 -8.11
N ASP A 107 -7.25 -1.51 -9.35
CA ASP A 107 -8.12 -1.98 -10.42
C ASP A 107 -8.41 -3.47 -10.29
N SER A 108 -7.40 -4.27 -9.92
CA SER A 108 -7.54 -5.72 -9.85
C SER A 108 -8.02 -6.22 -8.48
N ALA A 109 -7.45 -5.72 -7.39
CA ALA A 109 -7.90 -6.14 -6.05
C ALA A 109 -9.20 -5.43 -5.66
N GLY A 110 -9.32 -4.13 -5.95
CA GLY A 110 -10.53 -3.34 -5.67
C GLY A 110 -11.77 -3.87 -6.40
N LEU A 111 -11.68 -4.19 -7.69
CA LEU A 111 -12.81 -4.75 -8.44
C LEU A 111 -13.29 -6.09 -7.86
N ARG A 112 -12.37 -6.97 -7.45
CA ARG A 112 -12.72 -8.24 -6.80
C ARG A 112 -13.41 -8.00 -5.46
N LEU A 113 -12.97 -7.00 -4.70
CA LEU A 113 -13.56 -6.65 -3.41
C LEU A 113 -14.95 -6.04 -3.57
N HIS A 114 -15.16 -5.21 -4.59
CA HIS A 114 -16.47 -4.71 -4.97
C HIS A 114 -17.44 -5.86 -5.28
N TYR A 115 -17.05 -6.84 -6.08
CA TYR A 115 -17.92 -8.00 -6.35
C TYR A 115 -18.20 -8.85 -5.10
N ALA A 116 -17.21 -9.03 -4.24
CA ALA A 116 -17.39 -9.74 -2.97
C ALA A 116 -18.41 -9.03 -2.07
N THR A 117 -18.25 -7.72 -1.86
CA THR A 117 -19.13 -6.91 -1.00
C THR A 117 -20.56 -6.83 -1.56
N ARG A 118 -20.75 -6.71 -2.88
CA ARG A 118 -22.08 -6.80 -3.50
C ARG A 118 -22.74 -8.17 -3.30
N THR A 119 -21.96 -9.24 -3.30
CA THR A 119 -22.47 -10.60 -3.07
C THR A 119 -22.87 -10.80 -1.60
N LEU A 120 -22.06 -10.27 -0.68
CA LEU A 120 -22.29 -10.37 0.77
C LEU A 120 -23.45 -9.50 1.24
N HIS A 121 -23.58 -8.27 0.71
CA HIS A 121 -24.60 -7.32 1.11
C HIS A 121 -25.14 -6.53 -0.11
N PRO A 122 -26.09 -7.11 -0.88
CA PRO A 122 -26.61 -6.52 -2.12
C PRO A 122 -27.41 -5.22 -1.92
N ALA A 123 -27.96 -5.01 -0.71
CA ALA A 123 -28.83 -3.88 -0.37
C ALA A 123 -28.08 -2.68 0.23
N GLY A 124 -26.76 -2.76 0.38
CA GLY A 124 -25.92 -1.68 0.95
C GLY A 124 -25.77 -0.44 0.07
N GLU A 125 -26.20 -0.50 -1.19
CA GLU A 125 -26.45 0.69 -2.02
C GLU A 125 -27.72 1.38 -1.48
N ARG A 126 -27.60 2.17 -0.40
CA ARG A 126 -28.75 2.97 0.06
C ARG A 126 -29.09 4.03 -1.00
N PRO A 127 -30.39 4.27 -1.29
CA PRO A 127 -30.85 5.32 -2.20
C PRO A 127 -30.58 6.73 -1.68
#